data_AF-A0A7R7ZJ37-F1
#
_entry.id   AF-A0A7R7ZJ37-F1
#
_cell.length_a   1.000
_cell.length_b   1.000
_cell.length_c   1.000
_cell.angle_alpha   90.00
_cell.angle_beta   90.00
_cell.angle_gamma   90.00
#
_symmetry.space_group_name_H-M   'P 1'
#
loop_
_entity.id
_entity.type
_entity.pdbx_description
1 polymer ?
#
loop_
_entity_poly.entity_id
_entity_poly.type
_entity_poly.pdbx_seq_one_letter_code
_entity_poly.pdbx_strand_id
1 'polypeptide(L)'
;MAISEIVTDSSLLPVLQTSAETQEQCKKLLSLLNPTADVSPPESSENPALAVSRQQKQLFAVLAQLRGQNRDAIFRVRDTKQSTAEARQEIDRLHLQLQNLYYEQRHLTGEIAACESYDHKYLSLPLIPVEEFLALYPEHKESNEHELMIARINHEHAEREKLEQARQELLKRKQALIAENKKRKDDLASLDQDLERFIDAAKPIQKLFEKEY
;
A
#
# COMPACT_ATOMS: atom_id res chain seq x y z
N MET A 1 -35.37 -48.34 5.58
CA MET A 1 -34.11 -48.11 6.32
C MET A 1 -34.48 -47.65 7.70
N ALA A 2 -33.94 -48.31 8.73
CA ALA A 2 -34.25 -47.94 10.10
C ALA A 2 -33.60 -46.58 10.41
N ILE A 3 -34.32 -45.67 11.06
CA ILE A 3 -33.84 -44.29 11.36
C ILE A 3 -32.53 -44.33 12.19
N SER A 4 -32.29 -45.44 12.88
CA SER A 4 -31.05 -45.77 13.59
C SER A 4 -29.79 -45.85 12.71
N GLU A 5 -29.91 -46.01 11.39
CA GLU A 5 -28.76 -46.05 10.46
C GLU A 5 -28.36 -44.66 9.95
N ILE A 6 -29.24 -43.65 10.10
CA ILE A 6 -29.04 -42.30 9.55
C ILE A 6 -28.42 -41.35 10.60
N VAL A 7 -28.74 -41.56 11.88
CA VAL A 7 -28.26 -40.72 12.98
C VAL A 7 -26.99 -41.33 13.57
N THR A 8 -25.83 -40.75 13.24
CA THR A 8 -24.51 -41.21 13.70
C THR A 8 -23.98 -40.43 14.91
N ASP A 9 -24.58 -39.30 15.25
CA ASP A 9 -24.14 -38.47 16.36
C ASP A 9 -24.41 -39.16 17.71
N SER A 10 -23.34 -39.42 18.47
CA SER A 10 -23.38 -40.07 19.78
C SER A 10 -24.29 -39.36 20.78
N SER A 11 -24.54 -38.06 20.63
CA SER A 11 -25.41 -37.28 21.52
C SER A 11 -26.90 -37.42 21.18
N LEU A 12 -27.23 -37.82 19.94
CA LEU A 12 -28.59 -37.98 19.44
C LEU A 12 -29.08 -39.43 19.48
N LEU A 13 -28.17 -40.40 19.55
CA LEU A 13 -28.51 -41.83 19.70
C LEU A 13 -29.39 -42.11 20.94
N PRO A 14 -29.11 -41.56 22.15
CA PRO A 14 -29.96 -41.76 23.32
C PRO A 14 -31.37 -41.17 23.13
N VAL A 15 -31.47 -40.02 22.46
CA VAL A 15 -32.77 -39.37 22.15
C VAL A 15 -33.60 -40.26 21.23
N LEU A 16 -32.96 -40.83 20.21
CA LEU A 16 -33.60 -41.73 19.27
C LEU A 16 -34.10 -43.00 19.97
N GLN A 17 -33.29 -43.60 20.84
CA GLN A 17 -33.67 -44.76 21.66
C GLN A 17 -34.85 -44.44 22.59
N THR A 18 -34.76 -43.37 23.39
CA THR A 18 -35.83 -42.97 24.32
C THR A 18 -37.12 -42.60 23.57
N SER A 19 -37.03 -42.03 22.37
CA SER A 19 -38.20 -41.72 21.54
C SER A 19 -38.89 -42.99 21.00
N ALA A 20 -38.11 -43.99 20.56
CA ALA A 20 -38.62 -45.28 20.12
C ALA A 20 -39.27 -46.05 21.28
N GLU A 21 -38.62 -46.05 22.44
CA GLU A 21 -39.17 -46.63 23.68
C GLU A 21 -40.47 -45.93 24.08
N THR A 22 -40.52 -44.59 24.03
CA THR A 22 -41.76 -43.82 24.32
C THR A 22 -42.89 -44.25 23.38
N GLN A 23 -42.60 -44.38 22.09
CA GLN A 23 -43.58 -44.81 21.10
C GLN A 23 -44.11 -46.23 21.39
N GLU A 24 -43.22 -47.16 21.76
CA GLU A 24 -43.58 -48.52 22.14
C GLU A 24 -44.47 -48.54 23.39
N GLN A 25 -44.12 -47.77 24.43
CA GLN A 25 -44.92 -47.67 25.66
C GLN A 25 -46.30 -47.03 25.40
N CYS A 26 -46.40 -46.06 24.49
CA CYS A 26 -47.68 -45.50 24.04
C CYS A 26 -48.55 -46.56 23.34
N LYS A 27 -47.96 -47.36 22.43
CA LYS A 27 -48.68 -48.44 21.73
C LYS A 27 -49.20 -49.50 22.72
N LYS A 28 -48.37 -49.90 23.70
CA LYS A 28 -48.76 -50.84 24.78
C LYS A 28 -49.90 -50.30 25.66
N LEU A 29 -49.88 -49.00 25.97
CA LEU A 29 -50.97 -48.39 26.73
C LEU A 29 -52.28 -48.35 25.91
N LEU A 30 -52.19 -48.05 24.62
CA LEU A 30 -53.35 -48.04 23.71
C LEU A 30 -53.96 -49.44 23.54
N SER A 31 -53.16 -50.50 23.45
CA SER A 31 -53.66 -51.87 23.38
C SER A 31 -54.35 -52.32 24.68
N LEU A 32 -53.88 -51.87 25.84
CA LEU A 32 -54.51 -52.15 27.14
C LEU A 32 -55.84 -51.39 27.32
N LEU A 33 -55.98 -50.21 26.73
CA LEU A 33 -57.21 -49.40 26.80
C LEU A 33 -58.27 -49.83 25.79
N ASN A 34 -57.87 -50.43 24.66
CA ASN A 34 -58.76 -50.94 23.60
C ASN A 34 -58.57 -52.46 23.39
N PRO A 35 -59.15 -53.32 24.25
CA PRO A 35 -59.01 -54.78 24.14
C PRO A 35 -59.81 -55.41 22.97
N THR A 36 -60.51 -54.63 22.14
CA THR A 36 -61.43 -55.13 21.10
C THR A 36 -60.80 -55.42 19.74
N ALA A 37 -59.46 -55.38 19.61
CA ALA A 37 -58.76 -55.76 18.38
C ALA A 37 -57.85 -56.97 18.65
N ASP A 38 -58.44 -58.15 18.53
CA ASP A 38 -57.85 -59.49 18.45
C ASP A 38 -57.08 -60.08 19.65
N VAL A 39 -57.61 -61.25 20.06
CA VAL A 39 -57.06 -62.36 20.85
C VAL A 39 -57.41 -62.41 22.36
N SER A 40 -58.04 -63.55 22.67
CA SER A 40 -58.36 -64.27 23.91
C SER A 40 -57.80 -63.75 25.25
N PRO A 41 -58.58 -63.86 26.35
CA PRO A 41 -58.17 -63.36 27.65
C PRO A 41 -56.91 -64.09 28.15
N PRO A 42 -55.88 -63.36 28.61
CA PRO A 42 -54.77 -63.99 29.33
C PRO A 42 -55.25 -64.50 30.69
N GLU A 43 -54.83 -65.71 31.04
CA GLU A 43 -55.00 -66.38 32.35
C GLU A 43 -54.16 -65.71 33.45
N SER A 44 -54.14 -64.37 33.52
CA SER A 44 -53.41 -63.63 34.55
C SER A 44 -54.40 -62.89 35.45
N SER A 45 -54.44 -63.30 36.71
CA SER A 45 -55.27 -62.79 37.81
C SER A 45 -54.91 -61.37 38.27
N GLU A 46 -54.58 -60.46 37.35
CA GLU A 46 -54.31 -59.04 37.67
C GLU A 46 -55.49 -58.15 37.28
N ASN A 47 -55.89 -57.25 38.17
CA ASN A 47 -56.93 -56.27 37.87
C ASN A 47 -56.50 -55.39 36.68
N PRO A 48 -57.31 -55.25 35.61
CA PRO A 48 -56.94 -54.49 34.41
C PRO A 48 -56.62 -53.01 34.71
N ALA A 49 -57.26 -52.44 35.74
CA ALA A 49 -56.96 -51.09 36.23
C ALA A 49 -55.53 -50.93 36.78
N LEU A 50 -54.98 -51.98 37.41
CA LEU A 50 -53.61 -51.96 37.94
C LEU A 50 -52.58 -52.03 36.82
N ALA A 51 -52.83 -52.84 35.78
CA ALA A 51 -51.97 -52.94 34.60
C ALA A 51 -51.89 -51.61 33.84
N VAL A 52 -53.03 -50.92 33.65
CA VAL A 52 -53.09 -49.59 33.02
C VAL A 52 -52.32 -48.55 33.85
N SER A 53 -52.50 -48.54 35.19
CA SER A 53 -51.79 -47.60 36.06
C SER A 53 -50.26 -47.80 36.04
N ARG A 54 -49.80 -49.06 36.00
CA ARG A 54 -48.37 -49.39 35.91
C ARG A 54 -47.77 -48.92 34.58
N GLN A 55 -48.48 -49.15 33.48
CA GLN A 55 -48.07 -48.74 32.15
C GLN A 55 -48.04 -47.20 32.01
N GLN A 56 -49.00 -46.48 32.59
CA GLN A 56 -48.99 -45.01 32.64
C GLN A 56 -47.77 -44.45 33.38
N LYS A 57 -47.40 -45.03 34.52
CA LYS A 57 -46.20 -44.60 35.28
C LYS A 57 -44.92 -44.79 34.47
N GLN A 58 -44.80 -45.91 33.75
CA GLN A 58 -43.66 -46.16 32.86
C GLN A 58 -43.62 -45.14 31.72
N LEU A 59 -44.76 -44.86 31.07
CA LEU A 59 -44.83 -43.85 30.02
C LEU A 59 -44.42 -42.46 30.54
N PHE A 60 -44.90 -42.05 31.72
CA PHE A 60 -44.53 -40.76 32.29
C PHE A 60 -43.03 -40.65 32.62
N ALA A 61 -42.40 -41.74 33.07
CA ALA A 61 -40.96 -41.77 33.32
C ALA A 61 -40.15 -41.57 32.04
N VAL A 62 -40.49 -42.29 30.96
CA VAL A 62 -39.78 -42.16 29.66
C VAL A 62 -40.05 -40.79 29.02
N LEU A 63 -41.27 -40.25 29.13
CA LEU A 63 -41.58 -38.89 28.67
C LEU A 63 -40.80 -37.80 29.43
N ALA A 64 -40.57 -37.98 30.73
CA ALA A 64 -39.76 -37.05 31.51
C ALA A 64 -38.30 -37.06 31.03
N GLN A 65 -37.75 -38.25 30.73
CA GLN A 65 -36.41 -38.39 30.15
C GLN A 65 -36.31 -37.73 28.78
N LEU A 66 -37.26 -37.99 27.88
CA LEU A 66 -37.28 -37.39 26.54
C LEU A 66 -37.35 -35.85 26.58
N ARG A 67 -38.17 -35.29 27.50
CA ARG A 67 -38.24 -33.84 27.71
C ARG A 67 -36.91 -33.26 28.22
N GLY A 68 -36.23 -33.97 29.13
CA GLY A 68 -34.91 -33.60 29.61
C GLY A 68 -33.89 -33.56 28.48
N GLN A 69 -33.80 -34.64 27.71
CA GLN A 69 -32.88 -34.73 26.57
C GLN A 69 -33.14 -33.67 25.49
N ASN A 70 -34.42 -33.33 25.21
CA ASN A 70 -34.77 -32.25 24.30
C ASN A 70 -34.28 -30.88 24.81
N ARG A 71 -34.43 -30.63 26.13
CA ARG A 71 -33.91 -29.40 26.75
C ARG A 71 -32.38 -29.33 26.65
N ASP A 72 -31.69 -30.43 26.88
CA ASP A 72 -30.23 -30.51 26.75
C ASP A 72 -29.77 -30.26 25.30
N ALA A 73 -30.50 -30.78 24.31
CA ALA A 73 -30.22 -30.50 22.90
C ALA A 73 -30.36 -29.00 22.57
N ILE A 74 -31.41 -28.34 23.09
CA ILE A 74 -31.60 -26.90 22.91
C ILE A 74 -30.44 -26.10 23.54
N PHE A 75 -29.97 -26.50 24.73
CA PHE A 75 -28.81 -25.86 25.35
C PHE A 75 -27.54 -26.05 24.52
N ARG A 76 -27.24 -27.27 24.06
CA ARG A 76 -26.09 -27.54 23.19
C ARG A 76 -26.08 -26.69 21.92
N VAL A 77 -27.25 -26.52 21.28
CA VAL A 77 -27.39 -25.65 20.09
C VAL A 77 -27.08 -24.20 20.44
N ARG A 78 -27.57 -23.71 21.59
CA ARG A 78 -27.30 -22.34 22.05
C ARG A 78 -25.81 -22.13 22.35
N ASP A 79 -25.17 -23.08 23.02
CA ASP A 79 -23.75 -23.01 23.36
C ASP A 79 -22.88 -23.02 22.09
N THR A 80 -23.21 -23.90 21.13
CA THR A 80 -22.50 -23.96 19.84
C THR A 80 -22.68 -22.65 19.05
N LYS A 81 -23.89 -22.07 19.06
CA LYS A 81 -24.16 -20.78 18.42
C LYS A 81 -23.37 -19.65 19.07
N GLN A 82 -23.25 -19.66 20.40
CA GLN A 82 -22.47 -18.67 21.11
C GLN A 82 -20.98 -18.80 20.81
N SER A 83 -20.42 -20.01 20.93
CA SER A 83 -19.00 -20.26 20.65
C SER A 83 -18.61 -19.91 19.21
N THR A 84 -19.45 -20.25 18.23
CA THR A 84 -19.20 -19.88 16.82
C THR A 84 -19.32 -18.37 16.58
N ALA A 85 -20.22 -17.67 17.27
CA ALA A 85 -20.33 -16.22 17.20
C ALA A 85 -19.12 -15.51 17.80
N GLU A 86 -18.60 -15.98 18.94
CA GLU A 86 -17.39 -15.44 19.59
C GLU A 86 -16.16 -15.63 18.69
N ALA A 87 -15.97 -16.84 18.15
CA ALA A 87 -14.87 -17.12 17.22
C ALA A 87 -14.96 -16.24 15.96
N ARG A 88 -16.17 -16.02 15.43
CA ARG A 88 -16.39 -15.12 14.29
C ARG A 88 -16.02 -13.68 14.63
N GLN A 89 -16.42 -13.17 15.80
CA GLN A 89 -16.06 -11.81 16.22
C GLN A 89 -14.55 -11.62 16.35
N GLU A 90 -13.84 -12.64 16.84
CA GLU A 90 -12.38 -12.61 16.90
C GLU A 90 -11.75 -12.53 15.50
N ILE A 91 -12.24 -13.33 14.55
CA ILE A 91 -11.80 -13.29 13.15
C ILE A 91 -12.05 -11.91 12.55
N ASP A 92 -13.23 -11.33 12.76
CA ASP A 92 -13.58 -10.00 12.24
C ASP A 92 -12.64 -8.92 12.80
N ARG A 93 -12.30 -9.00 14.10
CA ARG A 93 -11.33 -8.09 14.75
C ARG A 93 -9.93 -8.24 14.14
N LEU A 94 -9.45 -9.46 13.97
CA LEU A 94 -8.13 -9.72 13.36
C LEU A 94 -8.09 -9.27 11.90
N HIS A 95 -9.17 -9.47 11.15
CA HIS A 95 -9.28 -9.01 9.77
C HIS A 95 -9.19 -7.49 9.67
N LEU A 96 -9.84 -6.76 10.58
CA LEU A 96 -9.71 -5.30 10.65
C LEU A 96 -8.28 -4.86 10.97
N GLN A 97 -7.60 -5.51 11.91
CA GLN A 97 -6.19 -5.23 12.21
C GLN A 97 -5.29 -5.48 10.99
N LEU A 98 -5.52 -6.56 10.25
CA LEU A 98 -4.79 -6.86 9.02
C LEU A 98 -5.02 -5.78 7.94
N GLN A 99 -6.25 -5.29 7.78
CA GLN A 99 -6.54 -4.19 6.85
C GLN A 99 -5.79 -2.91 7.23
N ASN A 100 -5.71 -2.58 8.52
CA ASN A 100 -4.94 -1.42 9.00
C ASN A 100 -3.46 -1.55 8.64
N LEU A 101 -2.87 -2.74 8.83
CA LEU A 101 -1.48 -3.01 8.46
C LEU A 101 -1.26 -2.90 6.94
N TYR A 102 -2.18 -3.40 6.11
CA TYR A 102 -2.08 -3.23 4.67
C TYR A 102 -2.15 -1.77 4.24
N TYR A 103 -2.99 -0.97 4.90
CA TYR A 103 -3.05 0.47 4.65
C TYR A 103 -1.71 1.14 4.99
N GLU A 104 -1.18 0.86 6.18
CA GLU A 104 0.11 1.39 6.64
C GLU A 104 1.25 1.00 5.69
N GLN A 105 1.33 -0.27 5.30
CA GLN A 105 2.32 -0.76 4.34
C GLN A 105 2.22 0.01 3.01
N ARG A 106 1.02 0.20 2.48
CA ARG A 106 0.80 0.90 1.22
C ARG A 106 1.19 2.36 1.31
N HIS A 107 0.89 3.00 2.44
CA HIS A 107 1.26 4.38 2.71
C HIS A 107 2.78 4.54 2.76
N LEU A 108 3.47 3.74 3.57
CA LEU A 108 4.94 3.76 3.69
C LEU A 108 5.62 3.45 2.36
N THR A 109 5.11 2.48 1.60
CA THR A 109 5.66 2.16 0.26
C THR A 109 5.52 3.36 -0.68
N GLY A 110 4.39 4.08 -0.61
CA GLY A 110 4.18 5.30 -1.38
C GLY A 110 5.13 6.43 -0.98
N GLU A 111 5.38 6.61 0.32
CA GLU A 111 6.35 7.60 0.81
C GLU A 111 7.79 7.25 0.41
N ILE A 112 8.19 5.98 0.52
CA ILE A 112 9.49 5.50 0.06
C ILE A 112 9.65 5.79 -1.44
N ALA A 113 8.66 5.41 -2.26
CA ALA A 113 8.72 5.67 -3.70
C ALA A 113 8.80 7.18 -4.02
N ALA A 114 8.09 8.02 -3.26
CA ALA A 114 8.18 9.47 -3.40
C ALA A 114 9.59 9.98 -3.07
N CYS A 115 10.19 9.51 -1.98
CA CYS A 115 11.57 9.84 -1.59
C CYS A 115 12.60 9.35 -2.61
N GLU A 116 12.46 8.13 -3.12
CA GLU A 116 13.35 7.56 -4.14
C GLU A 116 13.21 8.26 -5.49
N SER A 117 12.01 8.73 -5.84
CA SER A 117 11.75 9.49 -7.06
C SER A 117 12.24 10.93 -7.01
N TYR A 118 12.80 11.37 -5.89
CA TYR A 118 13.30 12.72 -5.75
C TYR A 118 14.45 12.98 -6.74
N ASP A 119 14.23 13.93 -7.64
CA ASP A 119 15.22 14.30 -8.65
C ASP A 119 16.37 15.09 -8.01
N HIS A 120 17.47 14.38 -7.77
CA HIS A 120 18.69 14.99 -7.27
C HIS A 120 19.43 15.71 -8.40
N LYS A 121 19.31 17.05 -8.43
CA LYS A 121 19.97 17.92 -9.44
C LYS A 121 21.46 17.68 -9.65
N TYR A 122 22.18 17.17 -8.66
CA TYR A 122 23.61 16.92 -8.79
C TYR A 122 23.93 15.75 -9.75
N LEU A 123 22.97 14.85 -10.00
CA LEU A 123 23.12 13.71 -10.91
C LEU A 123 23.16 14.14 -12.39
N SER A 124 22.59 15.31 -12.72
CA SER A 124 22.60 15.85 -14.08
C SER A 124 23.72 16.85 -14.34
N LEU A 125 24.62 17.08 -13.37
CA LEU A 125 25.77 17.95 -13.56
C LEU A 125 26.77 17.31 -14.53
N PRO A 126 27.26 18.04 -15.56
CA PRO A 126 28.30 17.53 -16.44
C PRO A 126 29.65 17.60 -15.73
N LEU A 127 29.92 16.61 -14.89
CA LEU A 127 31.18 16.43 -14.16
C LEU A 127 32.16 15.66 -15.04
N ILE A 128 33.46 15.92 -14.86
CA ILE A 128 34.50 15.08 -15.47
C ILE A 128 34.39 13.62 -14.99
N PRO A 129 34.79 12.63 -15.81
CA PRO A 129 34.82 11.22 -15.42
C PRO A 129 35.62 10.99 -14.14
N VAL A 130 35.26 9.95 -13.38
CA VAL A 130 35.92 9.62 -12.11
C VAL A 130 37.41 9.34 -12.31
N GLU A 131 37.78 8.65 -13.37
CA GLU A 131 39.18 8.31 -13.69
C GLU A 131 40.03 9.56 -13.91
N GLU A 132 39.51 10.54 -14.67
CA GLU A 132 40.18 11.81 -14.90
C GLU A 132 40.31 12.63 -13.61
N PHE A 133 39.25 12.66 -12.79
CA PHE A 133 39.29 13.33 -11.50
C PHE A 133 40.34 12.71 -10.56
N LEU A 134 40.41 11.38 -10.46
CA LEU A 134 41.36 10.68 -9.60
C LEU A 134 42.81 10.75 -10.12
N ALA A 135 43.00 11.00 -11.42
CA ALA A 135 44.31 11.30 -11.97
C ALA A 135 44.82 12.69 -11.54
N LEU A 136 43.92 13.66 -11.45
CA LEU A 136 44.22 15.02 -10.98
C LEU A 136 44.33 15.09 -9.44
N TYR A 137 43.47 14.36 -8.73
CA TYR A 137 43.36 14.34 -7.28
C TYR A 137 43.50 12.92 -6.72
N PRO A 138 44.73 12.37 -6.70
CA PRO A 138 44.98 11.00 -6.24
C PRO A 138 44.70 10.79 -4.74
N GLU A 139 44.63 11.86 -3.95
CA GLU A 139 44.29 11.84 -2.52
C GLU A 139 42.87 11.33 -2.23
N HIS A 140 41.96 11.41 -3.21
CA HIS A 140 40.57 10.94 -3.07
C HIS A 140 40.34 9.48 -3.50
N LYS A 141 41.40 8.72 -3.81
CA LYS A 141 41.28 7.30 -4.21
C LYS A 141 40.71 6.40 -3.11
N GLU A 142 41.02 6.71 -1.86
CA GLU A 142 40.57 5.96 -0.69
C GLU A 142 39.30 6.57 -0.06
N SER A 143 38.76 7.66 -0.63
CA SER A 143 37.55 8.31 -0.13
C SER A 143 36.30 7.48 -0.42
N ASN A 144 35.30 7.59 0.45
CA ASN A 144 33.99 6.99 0.20
C ASN A 144 33.31 7.65 -1.01
N GLU A 145 32.41 6.92 -1.70
CA GLU A 145 31.70 7.39 -2.90
C GLU A 145 31.03 8.75 -2.71
N HIS A 146 30.38 8.95 -1.55
CA HIS A 146 29.74 10.23 -1.22
C HIS A 146 30.74 11.38 -1.10
N GLU A 147 31.87 11.15 -0.41
CA GLU A 147 32.93 12.15 -0.24
C GLU A 147 33.61 12.47 -1.57
N LEU A 148 33.85 11.45 -2.39
CA LEU A 148 34.38 11.59 -3.75
C LEU A 148 33.43 12.43 -4.62
N MET A 149 32.11 12.21 -4.52
CA MET A 149 31.13 13.00 -5.28
C MET A 149 31.11 14.46 -4.84
N ILE A 150 31.19 14.74 -3.53
CA ILE A 150 31.29 16.11 -3.01
C ILE A 150 32.57 16.79 -3.54
N ALA A 151 33.71 16.11 -3.47
CA ALA A 151 34.98 16.64 -3.97
C ALA A 151 34.92 16.96 -5.46
N ARG A 152 34.31 16.08 -6.27
CA ARG A 152 34.09 16.28 -7.71
C ARG A 152 33.20 17.49 -8.01
N ILE A 153 32.11 17.66 -7.26
CA ILE A 153 31.22 18.82 -7.42
C ILE A 153 31.94 20.12 -7.06
N ASN A 154 32.72 20.13 -5.97
CA ASN A 154 33.47 21.31 -5.55
C ASN A 154 34.54 21.70 -6.56
N HIS A 155 35.23 20.72 -7.15
CA HIS A 155 36.17 20.96 -8.24
C HIS A 155 35.50 21.61 -9.45
N GLU A 156 34.39 21.03 -9.93
CA GLU A 156 33.64 21.58 -11.07
C GLU A 156 33.13 23.00 -10.78
N HIS A 157 32.68 23.26 -9.55
CA HIS A 157 32.26 24.59 -9.12
C HIS A 157 33.42 25.60 -9.24
N ALA A 158 34.59 25.27 -8.68
CA ALA A 158 35.76 26.14 -8.73
C ALA A 158 36.22 26.41 -10.18
N GLU A 159 36.19 25.40 -11.05
CA GLU A 159 36.52 25.58 -12.47
C GLU A 159 35.52 26.49 -13.19
N ARG A 160 34.22 26.34 -12.93
CA ARG A 160 33.20 27.24 -13.51
C ARG A 160 33.32 28.67 -13.01
N GLU A 161 33.64 28.87 -11.75
CA GLU A 161 33.90 30.22 -11.22
C GLU A 161 35.09 30.88 -11.93
N LYS A 162 36.20 30.15 -12.11
CA LYS A 162 37.37 30.66 -12.87
C LYS A 162 37.00 31.00 -14.31
N LEU A 163 36.23 30.14 -14.99
CA LEU A 163 35.78 30.38 -16.36
C LEU A 163 34.87 31.60 -16.48
N GLU A 164 33.94 31.78 -15.54
CA GLU A 164 33.06 32.95 -15.53
C GLU A 164 33.83 34.25 -15.22
N GLN A 165 34.82 34.21 -14.32
CA GLN A 165 35.71 35.34 -14.08
C GLN A 165 36.50 35.72 -15.35
N ALA A 166 37.13 34.75 -16.00
CA ALA A 166 37.86 34.97 -17.25
C ALA A 166 36.94 35.51 -18.37
N ARG A 167 35.70 34.99 -18.46
CA ARG A 167 34.69 35.50 -19.39
C ARG A 167 34.36 36.97 -19.12
N GLN A 168 34.16 37.35 -17.85
CA GLN A 168 33.87 38.73 -17.47
C GLN A 168 35.03 39.68 -17.80
N GLU A 169 36.28 39.25 -17.55
CA GLU A 169 37.47 40.02 -17.93
C GLU A 169 37.59 40.21 -19.44
N LEU A 170 37.37 39.14 -20.22
CA LEU A 170 37.36 39.20 -21.68
C LEU A 170 36.24 40.09 -22.22
N LEU A 171 35.06 40.07 -21.59
CA LEU A 171 33.95 40.96 -21.95
C LEU A 171 34.29 42.43 -21.68
N LYS A 172 34.90 42.74 -20.53
CA LYS A 172 35.39 44.10 -20.24
C LYS A 172 36.43 44.55 -21.26
N ARG A 173 37.41 43.70 -21.59
CA ARG A 173 38.44 44.01 -22.60
C ARG A 173 37.82 44.22 -23.98
N LYS A 174 36.84 43.40 -24.37
CA LYS A 174 36.10 43.55 -25.62
C LYS A 174 35.37 44.91 -25.67
N GLN A 175 34.67 45.29 -24.60
CA GLN A 175 33.98 46.58 -24.53
C GLN A 175 34.96 47.76 -24.62
N ALA A 176 36.09 47.69 -23.92
CA ALA A 176 37.13 48.71 -24.00
C ALA A 176 37.69 48.87 -25.42
N LEU A 177 37.98 47.76 -26.11
CA LEU A 177 38.46 47.80 -27.51
C LEU A 177 37.40 48.33 -28.48
N ILE A 178 36.11 48.04 -28.26
CA ILE A 178 35.01 48.61 -29.06
C ILE A 178 34.95 50.12 -28.87
N ALA A 179 35.06 50.61 -27.62
CA ALA A 179 35.08 52.04 -27.33
C ALA A 179 36.29 52.74 -27.94
N GLU A 180 37.48 52.14 -27.85
CA GLU A 180 38.71 52.66 -28.46
C GLU A 180 38.60 52.73 -29.99
N ASN A 181 38.10 51.67 -30.63
CA ASN A 181 37.87 51.66 -32.08
C ASN A 181 36.84 52.72 -32.50
N LYS A 182 35.76 52.91 -31.72
CA LYS A 182 34.78 53.95 -32.00
C LYS A 182 35.43 55.34 -31.91
N LYS A 183 36.20 55.61 -30.85
CA LYS A 183 36.92 56.86 -30.69
C LYS A 183 37.88 57.12 -31.86
N ARG A 184 38.68 56.13 -32.26
CA ARG A 184 39.60 56.27 -33.41
C ARG A 184 38.86 56.52 -34.73
N LYS A 185 37.69 55.91 -34.93
CA LYS A 185 36.85 56.20 -36.09
C LYS A 185 36.33 57.64 -36.07
N ASP A 186 35.89 58.13 -34.91
CA ASP A 186 35.41 59.50 -34.75
C ASP A 186 36.58 60.50 -34.97
N ASP A 187 37.77 60.21 -34.43
CA ASP A 187 38.99 61.01 -34.64
C ASP A 187 39.41 61.05 -36.12
N LEU A 188 39.36 59.91 -36.83
CA LEU A 188 39.62 59.83 -38.28
C LEU A 188 38.61 60.65 -39.08
N ALA A 189 37.32 60.55 -38.76
CA ALA A 189 36.28 61.32 -39.42
C ALA A 189 36.46 62.84 -39.21
N SER A 190 36.94 63.26 -38.03
CA SER A 190 37.31 64.65 -37.78
C SER A 190 38.52 65.08 -38.60
N LEU A 191 39.55 64.24 -38.71
CA LEU A 191 40.74 64.53 -39.51
C LEU A 191 40.40 64.66 -41.00
N ASP A 192 39.54 63.79 -41.53
CA ASP A 192 39.05 63.88 -42.90
C ASP A 192 38.36 65.24 -43.16
N GLN A 193 37.52 65.71 -42.24
CA GLN A 193 36.89 67.02 -42.34
C GLN A 193 37.92 68.17 -42.28
N ASP A 194 38.93 68.08 -41.42
CA ASP A 194 39.97 69.10 -41.33
C ASP A 194 40.87 69.12 -42.57
N LEU A 195 41.15 67.97 -43.19
CA LEU A 195 41.85 67.86 -44.46
C LEU A 195 41.04 68.47 -45.61
N GLU A 196 39.74 68.20 -45.68
CA GLU A 196 38.84 68.86 -46.66
C GLU A 196 38.90 70.38 -46.52
N ARG A 197 38.81 70.89 -45.29
CA ARG A 197 38.93 72.34 -45.01
C ARG A 197 40.29 72.89 -45.41
N PHE A 198 41.38 72.17 -45.13
CA PHE A 198 42.73 72.58 -45.51
C PHE A 198 42.89 72.64 -47.04
N ILE A 199 42.42 71.62 -47.76
CA ILE A 199 42.41 71.59 -49.22
C ILE A 199 41.62 72.79 -49.75
N ASP A 200 40.42 73.04 -49.22
CA ASP A 200 39.59 74.17 -49.61
C ASP A 200 40.28 75.52 -49.37
N ALA A 201 40.97 75.69 -48.25
CA ALA A 201 41.74 76.88 -47.92
C ALA A 201 42.99 77.06 -48.80
N ALA A 202 43.57 75.96 -49.32
CA ALA A 202 44.75 75.99 -50.20
C ALA A 202 44.39 76.24 -51.69
N LYS A 203 43.16 75.93 -52.12
CA LYS A 203 42.67 76.16 -53.50
C LYS A 203 42.93 77.58 -54.04
N PRO A 204 42.77 78.69 -53.29
CA PRO A 204 43.06 80.03 -53.78
C PRO A 204 44.54 80.26 -54.12
N ILE A 205 45.45 79.67 -53.34
CA ILE A 205 46.90 79.77 -53.55
C ILE A 205 47.30 78.97 -54.79
N GLN A 206 46.75 77.76 -54.97
CA GLN A 206 46.94 76.97 -56.19
C GLN A 206 46.48 77.74 -57.45
N LYS A 207 45.30 78.35 -57.41
CA LYS A 207 44.78 79.20 -58.51
C LYS A 207 45.65 80.41 -58.83
N LEU A 208 46.50 80.84 -57.90
CA LEU A 208 47.42 81.97 -58.07
C LEU A 208 48.69 81.51 -58.81
N PHE A 209 49.24 80.36 -58.44
CA PHE A 209 50.37 79.74 -59.14
C PHE A 209 50.01 79.16 -60.51
N GLU A 210 48.76 78.71 -60.71
CA GLU A 210 48.25 78.27 -62.03
C GLU A 210 48.07 79.41 -63.03
N LYS A 211 48.08 80.67 -62.58
CA LYS A 211 47.96 81.87 -63.44
C LYS A 211 49.31 82.42 -63.91
N GLU A 212 50.44 81.95 -63.36
CA GLU A 212 51.78 82.38 -63.74
C GLU A 212 52.46 81.46 -64.77
N TYR A 213 51.69 80.62 -65.47
CA TYR A 213 52.08 79.93 -66.71
C TYR A 213 51.08 80.19 -67.84
#